data_AF-A0A2N2NG43-F1
#
_entry.id   AF-A0A2N2NG43-F1
#
_cell.length_a   1.000
_cell.length_b   1.000
_cell.length_c   1.000
_cell.angle_alpha   90.00
_cell.angle_beta   90.00
_cell.angle_gamma   90.00
#
_symmetry.space_group_name_H-M   'P 1'
#
loop_
_entity.id
_entity.type
_entity.pdbx_description
1 polymer ?
#
loop_
_entity_poly.entity_id
_entity_poly.type
_entity_poly.pdbx_seq_one_letter_code
_entity_poly.pdbx_strand_id
1 'polypeptide(L)'
;MEPIRKLSEKEIRGIYRQGEDAVVQIQSMNKTIMLLAERVQILEDRLAKNSKNSGKPPSTDGYNKPAPKSLRKRHQKKSGGQAGHPGNTLKAVENPDFIELHPVHECQNCQQDLSEVAVKEHET
;
A
#
# COMPACT_ATOMS: atom_id res chain seq x y z
N MET A 1 -4.35 20.22 25.93
CA MET A 1 -5.12 21.34 25.35
C MET A 1 -4.40 22.60 25.78
N GLU A 2 -3.84 23.37 24.83
CA GLU A 2 -3.19 24.62 25.22
C GLU A 2 -4.20 25.56 25.89
N PRO A 3 -3.80 26.27 26.96
CA PRO A 3 -4.70 27.18 27.65
C PRO A 3 -5.13 28.31 26.72
N ILE A 4 -6.41 28.69 26.79
CA ILE A 4 -6.97 29.81 26.01
C ILE A 4 -6.21 31.08 26.41
N ARG A 5 -5.39 31.61 25.49
CA ARG A 5 -4.67 32.87 25.67
C ARG A 5 -5.67 34.00 25.88
N LYS A 6 -5.58 34.67 27.03
CA LYS A 6 -6.34 35.90 27.29
C LYS A 6 -5.59 37.08 26.68
N LEU A 7 -6.31 37.91 25.92
CA LEU A 7 -5.78 39.15 25.36
C LEU A 7 -5.66 40.21 26.46
N SER A 8 -4.58 41.00 26.42
CA SER A 8 -4.38 42.17 27.26
C SER A 8 -5.27 43.35 26.82
N GLU A 9 -5.54 44.29 27.72
CA GLU A 9 -6.37 45.47 27.42
C GLU A 9 -5.84 46.28 26.23
N LYS A 10 -4.51 46.39 26.10
CA LYS A 10 -3.86 47.08 24.98
C LYS A 10 -4.13 46.39 23.65
N GLU A 11 -4.11 45.05 23.62
CA GLU A 11 -4.40 44.25 22.42
C GLU A 11 -5.87 44.39 22.02
N ILE A 12 -6.80 44.32 22.98
CA ILE A 12 -8.24 44.49 22.73
C ILE A 12 -8.53 45.87 22.12
N ARG A 13 -7.99 46.95 22.70
CA ARG A 13 -8.13 48.31 22.17
C ARG A 13 -7.47 48.48 20.81
N GLY A 14 -6.36 47.77 20.56
CA GLY A 14 -5.70 47.73 19.25
C GLY A 14 -6.58 47.12 18.17
N ILE A 15 -7.20 45.97 18.44
CA ILE A 15 -8.13 45.29 17.53
C ILE A 15 -9.35 46.17 17.25
N TYR A 16 -9.95 46.78 18.28
CA TYR A 16 -11.10 47.66 18.11
C TYR A 16 -10.80 48.86 17.19
N ARG A 17 -9.59 49.42 17.25
CA ARG A 17 -9.16 50.54 16.40
C ARG A 17 -8.95 50.16 14.93
N GLN A 18 -8.83 48.88 14.61
CA GLN A 18 -8.72 48.42 13.23
C GLN A 18 -10.04 48.59 12.46
N GLY A 19 -11.16 48.79 13.16
CA GLY A 19 -12.44 49.12 12.55
C GLY A 19 -12.99 48.03 11.63
N GLU A 20 -13.61 48.44 10.53
CA GLU A 20 -14.34 47.54 9.63
C GLU A 20 -13.44 46.60 8.83
N ASP A 21 -12.21 47.02 8.51
CA ASP A 21 -11.25 46.20 7.74
C ASP A 21 -10.89 44.90 8.45
N ALA A 22 -10.82 44.92 9.80
CA ALA A 22 -10.60 43.71 10.58
C ALA A 22 -11.75 42.70 10.45
N VAL A 23 -13.00 43.18 10.32
CA VAL A 23 -14.17 42.32 10.13
C VAL A 23 -14.13 41.65 8.75
N VAL A 24 -13.74 42.39 7.72
CA VAL A 24 -13.54 41.86 6.37
C VAL A 24 -12.43 40.80 6.36
N GLN A 25 -11.32 41.05 7.08
CA GLN A 25 -10.23 40.09 7.21
C GLN A 25 -10.65 38.83 7.99
N ILE A 26 -11.42 38.96 9.07
CA ILE A 26 -11.97 37.80 9.80
C ILE A 26 -12.88 36.98 8.89
N GLN A 27 -13.71 37.63 8.06
CA GLN A 27 -14.57 36.92 7.12
C GLN A 27 -13.75 36.12 6.09
N SER A 28 -12.68 36.69 5.55
CA SER A 28 -11.81 35.99 4.60
C SER A 28 -11.09 34.81 5.27
N MET A 29 -10.56 35.01 6.49
CA MET A 29 -9.94 33.94 7.27
C MET A 29 -10.91 32.80 7.59
N ASN A 30 -12.15 33.11 7.96
CA ASN A 30 -13.18 32.11 8.21
C ASN A 30 -13.49 31.27 6.96
N LYS A 31 -13.53 31.89 5.77
CA LYS A 31 -13.68 31.14 4.50
C LYS A 31 -12.52 30.18 4.29
N THR A 32 -11.29 30.63 4.51
CA THR A 32 -10.11 29.76 4.40
C THR A 32 -10.16 28.61 5.40
N ILE A 33 -10.54 28.88 6.66
CA ILE A 33 -10.69 27.84 7.70
C ILE A 33 -11.72 26.80 7.27
N MET A 34 -12.87 27.21 6.73
CA MET A 34 -13.90 26.28 6.24
C MET A 34 -13.38 25.39 5.11
N LEU A 35 -12.69 25.97 4.12
CA LEU A 35 -12.11 25.21 3.00
C LEU A 35 -11.04 24.22 3.48
N LEU A 36 -10.22 24.63 4.45
CA LEU A 36 -9.22 23.75 5.04
C LEU A 36 -9.86 22.64 5.85
N ALA A 37 -10.90 22.93 6.65
CA ALA A 37 -11.63 21.94 7.42
C ALA A 37 -12.27 20.88 6.51
N GLU A 38 -12.89 21.30 5.40
CA GLU A 38 -13.44 20.39 4.39
C GLU A 38 -12.35 19.51 3.77
N ARG A 39 -11.20 20.10 3.40
CA ARG A 39 -10.09 19.35 2.82
C ARG A 39 -9.49 18.36 3.83
N VAL A 40 -9.38 18.74 5.10
CA VAL A 40 -8.93 17.85 6.17
C VAL A 40 -9.89 16.68 6.30
N GLN A 41 -11.21 16.94 6.37
CA GLN A 41 -12.21 15.87 6.46
C GLN A 41 -12.10 14.88 5.29
N ILE A 42 -11.97 15.36 4.05
CA ILE A 42 -11.82 14.50 2.86
C ILE A 42 -10.55 13.64 2.95
N LEU A 43 -9.45 14.19 3.46
CA LEU A 43 -8.20 13.47 3.63
C LEU A 43 -8.29 12.42 4.74
N GLU A 44 -8.90 12.78 5.87
CA GLU A 44 -9.15 11.86 6.98
C GLU A 44 -10.06 10.70 6.54
N ASP A 45 -11.15 10.98 5.81
CA ASP A 45 -12.03 9.97 5.23
C ASP A 45 -11.31 9.03 4.26
N ARG A 46 -10.37 9.58 3.47
CA ARG A 46 -9.55 8.78 2.57
C ARG A 46 -8.60 7.86 3.33
N LEU A 47 -8.00 8.34 4.41
CA LEU A 47 -7.09 7.55 5.25
C LEU A 47 -7.83 6.48 6.07
N ALA A 48 -9.06 6.75 6.49
CA ALA A 48 -9.89 5.79 7.22
C ALA A 48 -10.38 4.62 6.35
N LYS A 49 -10.34 4.75 5.01
CA LYS A 49 -10.73 3.69 4.08
C LYS A 49 -9.64 2.62 3.94
N ASN A 50 -10.03 1.37 4.14
CA ASN A 50 -9.20 0.17 3.96
C ASN A 50 -10.00 -0.95 3.28
N SER A 51 -9.38 -2.10 3.02
CA SER A 51 -10.04 -3.24 2.39
C SER A 51 -11.29 -3.75 3.14
N LYS A 52 -11.39 -3.52 4.45
CA LYS A 52 -12.53 -3.98 5.26
C LYS A 52 -13.79 -3.13 5.08
N ASN A 53 -13.65 -1.84 4.77
CA ASN A 53 -14.77 -0.90 4.70
C ASN A 53 -14.99 -0.27 3.31
N SER A 54 -14.15 -0.60 2.32
CA SER A 54 -14.23 -0.03 0.97
C SER A 54 -14.53 -1.03 -0.15
N GLY A 55 -14.65 -2.34 0.16
CA GLY A 55 -14.84 -3.39 -0.84
C GLY A 55 -13.64 -3.64 -1.77
N LYS A 56 -12.53 -2.91 -1.56
CA LYS A 56 -11.27 -3.12 -2.27
C LYS A 56 -10.55 -4.37 -1.74
N PRO A 57 -9.78 -5.08 -2.59
CA PRO A 57 -9.04 -6.25 -2.13
C PRO A 57 -7.99 -5.86 -1.08
N PRO A 58 -7.66 -6.76 -0.12
CA PRO A 58 -6.62 -6.54 0.89
C PRO A 58 -5.23 -6.22 0.33
N SER A 59 -4.97 -6.54 -0.95
CA SER A 59 -3.74 -6.16 -1.65
C SER A 59 -3.59 -4.65 -1.81
N THR A 60 -4.70 -3.89 -1.87
CA THR A 60 -4.69 -2.43 -2.01
C THR A 60 -4.22 -1.70 -0.75
N ASP A 61 -4.31 -2.33 0.42
CA ASP A 61 -3.85 -1.75 1.69
C ASP A 61 -2.31 -1.72 1.84
N GLY A 62 -1.57 -2.29 0.88
CA GLY A 62 -0.10 -2.27 0.88
C GLY A 62 0.52 -2.95 2.11
N TYR A 63 1.45 -2.27 2.79
CA TYR A 63 2.08 -2.75 4.03
C TYR A 63 1.22 -2.56 5.28
N ASN A 64 0.16 -1.74 5.20
CA ASN A 64 -0.77 -1.52 6.32
C ASN A 64 -1.81 -2.63 6.44
N LYS A 65 -1.82 -3.59 5.51
CA LYS A 65 -2.71 -4.75 5.57
C LYS A 65 -2.40 -5.58 6.81
N PRO A 66 -3.41 -5.99 7.59
CA PRO A 66 -3.19 -6.87 8.72
C PRO A 66 -2.60 -8.21 8.24
N ALA A 67 -1.69 -8.79 9.02
CA ALA A 67 -1.12 -10.08 8.69
C ALA A 67 -2.25 -11.12 8.49
N PRO A 68 -2.19 -11.94 7.43
CA PRO A 68 -3.22 -12.94 7.18
C PRO A 68 -3.24 -13.92 8.36
N LYS A 69 -4.35 -13.90 9.11
CA LYS A 69 -4.55 -14.84 10.22
C LYS A 69 -5.08 -16.14 9.63
N SER A 70 -4.27 -17.19 9.68
CA SER A 70 -4.73 -18.52 9.28
C SER A 70 -5.94 -18.91 10.13
N LEU A 71 -7.08 -19.14 9.47
CA LEU A 71 -8.28 -19.71 10.11
C LEU A 71 -8.16 -21.23 10.30
N ARG A 72 -7.11 -21.84 9.74
CA ARG A 72 -6.86 -23.27 9.84
C ARG A 72 -6.54 -23.62 11.30
N LYS A 73 -7.38 -24.46 11.91
CA LYS A 73 -7.04 -25.10 13.18
C LYS A 73 -5.84 -26.02 12.95
N ARG A 74 -4.83 -25.96 13.83
CA ARG A 74 -3.65 -26.83 13.76
C ARG A 74 -4.10 -28.28 13.92
N HIS A 75 -4.16 -29.02 12.82
CA HIS A 75 -4.40 -30.46 12.87
C HIS A 75 -3.14 -31.13 13.41
N GLN A 76 -3.28 -32.08 14.34
CA GLN A 76 -2.15 -32.84 14.91
C GLN A 76 -1.53 -33.87 13.93
N LYS A 77 -1.88 -33.80 12.64
CA LYS A 77 -1.34 -34.70 11.62
C LYS A 77 0.03 -34.17 11.20
N LYS A 78 1.01 -35.06 11.11
CA LYS A 78 2.33 -34.75 10.54
C LYS A 78 2.18 -34.40 9.06
N SER A 79 3.05 -33.52 8.56
CA SER A 79 3.20 -33.26 7.13
C SER A 79 3.73 -34.51 6.43
N GLY A 80 3.21 -34.81 5.23
CA GLY A 80 3.65 -35.95 4.43
C GLY A 80 2.49 -36.84 3.97
N GLY A 81 2.84 -37.91 3.27
CA GLY A 81 1.90 -38.94 2.84
C GLY A 81 1.28 -39.71 4.02
N GLN A 82 0.35 -40.60 3.70
CA GLN A 82 -0.23 -41.51 4.70
C GLN A 82 0.87 -42.43 5.28
N ALA A 83 0.72 -42.82 6.54
CA ALA A 83 1.66 -43.72 7.19
C ALA A 83 1.75 -45.05 6.42
N GLY A 84 2.97 -45.47 6.07
CA GLY A 84 3.22 -46.69 5.29
C GLY A 84 3.31 -46.47 3.78
N HIS A 85 2.99 -45.29 3.25
CA HIS A 85 3.20 -45.00 1.83
C HIS A 85 4.66 -44.65 1.55
N PRO A 86 5.32 -45.32 0.59
CA PRO A 86 6.63 -44.89 0.12
C PRO A 86 6.50 -43.54 -0.56
N GLY A 87 7.35 -42.58 -0.18
CA GLY A 87 7.43 -41.30 -0.88
C GLY A 87 8.03 -41.50 -2.26
N ASN A 88 7.41 -40.91 -3.29
CA ASN A 88 8.02 -40.80 -4.62
C ASN A 88 8.42 -39.34 -4.84
N THR A 89 9.68 -39.02 -4.58
CA THR A 89 10.26 -37.70 -4.84
C THR A 89 11.14 -37.81 -6.08
N LEU A 90 10.96 -36.91 -7.05
CA LEU A 90 11.88 -36.78 -8.18
C LEU A 90 13.29 -36.56 -7.65
N LYS A 91 14.24 -37.37 -8.12
CA LYS A 91 15.65 -37.22 -7.78
C LYS A 91 16.30 -36.33 -8.83
N ALA A 92 17.16 -35.42 -8.41
CA ALA A 92 18.09 -34.78 -9.34
C ALA A 92 18.97 -35.88 -9.93
N VAL A 93 18.91 -36.05 -11.25
CA VAL A 93 19.68 -37.03 -12.02
C VAL A 93 20.59 -36.27 -12.97
N GLU A 94 21.80 -36.78 -13.19
CA GLU A 94 22.77 -36.16 -14.10
C GLU A 94 22.29 -36.20 -15.56
N ASN A 95 21.56 -37.26 -15.93
CA ASN A 95 21.02 -37.46 -17.29
C ASN A 95 19.51 -37.67 -17.22
N PRO A 96 18.68 -36.64 -17.50
CA PRO A 96 17.23 -36.77 -17.54
C PRO A 96 16.77 -37.51 -18.80
N ASP A 97 15.60 -38.16 -18.73
CA ASP A 97 15.01 -38.86 -19.87
C ASP A 97 14.57 -37.90 -20.99
N PHE A 98 14.18 -36.68 -20.63
CA PHE A 98 13.75 -35.62 -21.55
C PHE A 98 14.31 -34.27 -21.14
N ILE A 99 14.81 -33.51 -22.12
CA ILE A 99 15.25 -32.12 -21.96
C ILE A 99 14.36 -31.25 -22.85
N GLU A 100 13.64 -30.32 -22.25
CA GLU A 100 12.84 -29.32 -22.97
C GLU A 100 13.53 -27.96 -22.85
N LEU A 101 13.97 -27.40 -23.99
CA LEU A 101 14.60 -26.09 -24.04
C LEU A 101 13.53 -25.02 -24.28
N HIS A 102 13.53 -23.97 -23.47
CA HIS A 102 12.66 -22.81 -23.64
C HIS A 102 13.48 -21.59 -24.11
N PRO A 103 13.74 -21.46 -25.42
CA PRO A 103 14.49 -20.33 -25.98
C PRO A 103 13.70 -19.02 -25.91
N VAL A 104 14.42 -17.91 -25.72
CA VAL A 104 13.86 -16.57 -25.79
C VAL A 104 13.99 -16.07 -27.23
N HIS A 105 12.86 -15.91 -27.92
CA HIS A 105 12.82 -15.44 -29.30
C HIS A 105 12.73 -13.92 -29.42
N GLU A 106 12.29 -13.22 -28.37
CA GLU A 106 12.07 -11.78 -28.42
C GLU A 106 12.51 -11.10 -27.13
N CYS A 107 13.08 -9.90 -27.26
CA CYS A 107 13.44 -9.10 -26.10
C CYS A 107 12.19 -8.53 -25.43
N GLN A 108 11.98 -8.84 -24.15
CA GLN A 108 10.80 -8.34 -23.40
C GLN A 108 10.72 -6.79 -23.33
N ASN A 109 11.85 -6.09 -23.46
CA ASN A 109 11.89 -4.64 -23.33
C ASN A 109 11.72 -3.89 -24.67
N CYS A 110 12.33 -4.38 -25.75
CA CYS A 110 12.33 -3.69 -27.05
C CYS A 110 11.72 -4.50 -28.20
N GLN A 111 11.21 -5.72 -27.94
CA GLN A 111 10.58 -6.63 -28.89
C GLN A 111 11.43 -7.01 -30.11
N GLN A 112 12.74 -6.79 -30.04
CA GLN A 112 13.67 -7.21 -31.09
C GLN A 112 13.73 -8.74 -31.16
N ASP A 113 13.77 -9.29 -32.37
CA ASP A 113 13.98 -10.72 -32.63
C ASP A 113 15.39 -11.14 -32.17
N LEU A 114 15.42 -12.19 -31.35
CA LEU A 114 16.61 -12.79 -30.76
C LEU A 114 16.86 -14.22 -31.28
N SER A 115 16.07 -14.70 -32.24
CA SER A 115 16.15 -16.07 -32.75
C SER A 115 17.53 -16.42 -33.35
N GLU A 116 18.27 -15.41 -33.82
CA GLU A 116 19.63 -15.56 -34.38
C GLU A 116 20.74 -15.20 -33.38
N VAL A 117 20.39 -14.79 -32.16
CA VAL A 117 21.37 -14.39 -31.14
C VAL A 117 21.88 -15.63 -30.40
N ALA A 118 23.20 -15.82 -30.39
CA ALA A 118 23.83 -16.93 -29.70
C ALA A 118 23.60 -16.86 -28.18
N VAL A 119 23.09 -17.96 -27.61
CA VAL A 119 22.90 -18.11 -26.16
C VAL A 119 24.27 -18.14 -25.47
N LYS A 120 24.47 -17.24 -24.51
CA LYS A 120 25.72 -17.18 -23.73
C LYS A 120 25.68 -18.10 -22.51
N GLU A 121 24.54 -18.15 -21.83
CA GLU A 121 24.34 -18.90 -20.58
C GLU A 121 22.89 -19.41 -20.53
N HIS A 122 22.67 -20.55 -19.88
CA HIS A 122 21.35 -21.09 -19.55
C HIS A 122 21.40 -21.73 -18.16
N GLU A 123 20.26 -21.77 -17.47
CA GLU A 123 20.14 -22.51 -16.20
C GLU A 123 19.95 -24.00 -16.50
N THR A 124 20.78 -24.84 -15.88
CA THR A 124 20.70 -26.31 -15.89
C THR A 124 20.31 -26.87 -14.53
#